data_AF-A0A8K0K0N8-F1
#
_entry.id   AF-A0A8K0K0N8-F1
#
_cell.length_a   1.000
_cell.length_b   1.000
_cell.length_c   1.000
_cell.angle_alpha   90.00
_cell.angle_beta   90.00
_cell.angle_gamma   90.00
#
_symmetry.space_group_name_H-M   'P 1'
#
loop_
_entity.id
_entity.type
_entity.pdbx_description
1 polymer ?
#
loop_
_entity_poly.entity_id
_entity_poly.type
_entity_poly.pdbx_seq_one_letter_code
_entity_poly.pdbx_strand_id
1 'polypeptide(L)'
;MFDGPEWDWFVTSASEDCKEDWLLNLFYVHNYFGFPRLCLFQSWYLAADMQLFILSPLFIYPLWRAFTKLKGNLRYLGALPLVLAVLACMVAQFFITYNHGFPALFRVGS
;
A
#
# COMPACT_ATOMS: atom_id res chain seq x y z
N MET A 1 29.63 3.25 11.86
CA MET A 1 28.44 2.70 12.55
C MET A 1 27.62 3.90 12.96
N PHE A 2 26.36 3.98 12.55
CA PHE A 2 25.48 5.10 12.89
C PHE A 2 24.78 4.73 14.21
N ASP A 3 25.34 5.16 15.34
CA ASP A 3 24.76 4.94 16.67
C ASP A 3 24.00 6.20 17.09
N GLY A 4 22.86 6.44 16.44
CA GLY A 4 21.92 7.47 16.88
C GLY A 4 21.23 7.04 18.18
N PRO A 5 20.80 7.98 19.04
CA PRO A 5 20.14 7.66 20.32
C PRO A 5 18.91 6.75 20.18
N GLU A 6 18.26 6.76 19.01
CA GLU A 6 17.06 5.96 18.69
C GLU A 6 17.34 4.69 17.87
N TRP A 7 18.61 4.38 17.61
CA TRP A 7 18.99 3.24 16.77
C TRP A 7 18.61 1.90 17.38
N ASP A 8 18.72 1.78 18.71
CA ASP A 8 18.56 0.50 19.37
C ASP A 8 17.10 0.04 19.39
N TRP A 9 16.13 0.92 19.65
CA TRP A 9 14.72 0.52 19.62
C TRP A 9 14.26 0.18 18.19
N PHE A 10 14.69 0.98 17.20
CA PHE A 10 14.11 0.89 15.85
C PHE A 10 14.83 -0.16 15.00
N VAL A 11 16.15 -0.15 15.00
CA VAL A 11 16.96 -0.98 14.11
C VAL A 11 17.29 -2.33 14.73
N THR A 12 17.60 -2.39 16.02
CA THR A 12 17.91 -3.68 16.69
C THR A 12 16.66 -4.56 16.74
N SER A 13 15.52 -4.03 17.18
CA SER A 13 14.24 -4.79 17.21
C SER A 13 13.82 -5.25 15.81
N ALA A 14 13.82 -4.35 14.83
CA ALA A 14 13.44 -4.70 13.46
C ALA A 14 14.41 -5.71 12.83
N SER A 15 15.70 -5.68 13.18
CA SER A 15 16.68 -6.67 12.72
C SER A 15 16.44 -8.06 13.30
N GLU A 16 15.92 -8.18 14.52
CA GLU A 16 15.58 -9.47 15.13
C GLU A 16 14.35 -10.07 14.45
N ASP A 17 13.29 -9.27 14.27
CA ASP A 17 12.10 -9.66 13.53
C ASP A 17 12.43 -10.07 12.09
N CYS A 18 13.37 -9.36 11.43
CA CYS A 18 13.76 -9.68 10.06
C CYS A 18 14.48 -11.02 9.93
N LYS A 19 15.23 -11.44 10.96
CA LYS A 19 15.94 -12.73 10.96
C LYS A 19 14.97 -13.89 11.16
N GLU A 20 13.93 -13.68 11.97
CA GLU A 20 12.91 -14.69 12.23
C GLU A 20 12.02 -14.91 10.98
N ASP A 21 11.61 -13.82 10.32
CA ASP A 21 10.62 -13.85 9.21
C ASP A 21 11.20 -13.50 7.82
N TRP A 22 12.50 -13.74 7.58
CA TRP A 22 13.19 -13.37 6.34
C TRP A 22 12.52 -13.92 5.07
N LEU A 23 11.94 -15.12 5.15
CA LEU A 23 11.21 -15.76 4.05
C LEU A 23 9.90 -15.03 3.71
N LEU A 24 9.14 -14.61 4.72
CA LEU A 24 7.88 -13.87 4.51
C LEU A 24 8.15 -12.48 3.91
N ASN A 25 9.27 -11.86 4.27
CA ASN A 25 9.75 -10.63 3.66
C ASN A 25 10.22 -10.85 2.21
N LEU A 26 10.90 -11.96 1.91
CA LEU A 26 11.34 -12.29 0.55
C LEU A 26 10.17 -12.55 -0.40
N PHE A 27 9.13 -13.21 0.07
CA PHE A 27 7.92 -13.47 -0.72
C PHE A 27 6.90 -12.33 -0.69
N TYR A 28 7.19 -11.20 -0.03
CA TYR A 28 6.31 -10.03 0.06
C TYR A 28 4.92 -10.34 0.66
N VAL A 29 4.83 -11.31 1.56
CA VAL A 29 3.57 -11.77 2.19
C VAL A 29 3.36 -11.15 3.58
N HIS A 30 4.37 -10.45 4.12
CA HIS A 30 4.31 -9.82 5.45
C HIS A 30 3.09 -8.89 5.64
N ASN A 31 2.44 -8.43 4.56
CA ASN A 31 1.24 -7.57 4.59
C ASN A 31 0.03 -8.25 5.24
N TYR A 32 -0.01 -9.58 5.31
CA TYR A 32 -1.10 -10.34 5.93
C TYR A 32 -0.94 -10.52 7.45
N PHE A 33 0.28 -10.34 7.99
CA PHE A 33 0.60 -10.61 9.38
C PHE A 33 0.70 -9.34 10.24
N GLY A 34 -0.12 -8.32 9.94
CA GLY A 34 -0.27 -7.13 10.77
C GLY A 34 1.01 -6.28 10.96
N PHE A 35 0.84 -5.10 11.56
CA PHE A 35 1.95 -4.16 11.80
C PHE A 35 3.01 -4.55 12.87
N PRO A 36 2.88 -5.57 13.75
CA PRO A 36 3.87 -5.74 14.81
C PRO A 36 5.18 -6.44 14.37
N ARG A 37 5.31 -6.91 13.12
CA ARG A 37 6.49 -7.66 12.62
C ARG A 37 7.05 -7.07 11.31
N LEU A 38 7.14 -5.75 11.23
CA LEU A 38 7.61 -5.06 10.03
C LEU A 38 9.15 -4.89 10.09
N CYS A 39 9.90 -5.66 9.29
CA CYS A 39 11.37 -5.52 9.22
C CYS A 39 11.82 -4.15 8.67
N LEU A 40 11.13 -3.64 7.64
CA LEU A 40 11.45 -2.34 7.06
C LEU A 40 10.20 -1.72 6.41
N PHE A 41 9.90 -0.47 6.75
CA PHE A 41 8.75 0.25 6.17
C PHE A 41 8.84 0.34 4.63
N GLN A 42 10.05 0.52 4.09
CA GLN A 42 10.27 0.58 2.65
C GLN A 42 9.95 -0.76 1.97
N SER A 43 10.33 -1.89 2.58
CA SER A 43 9.99 -3.22 2.07
C SER A 43 8.48 -3.44 2.10
N TRP A 44 7.77 -2.88 3.09
CA TRP A 44 6.32 -2.96 3.15
C TRP A 44 5.63 -2.29 1.97
N TYR A 45 6.11 -1.10 1.59
CA TYR A 45 5.61 -0.39 0.42
C TYR A 45 5.91 -1.17 -0.87
N LEU A 46 7.13 -1.69 -1.02
CA LEU A 46 7.53 -2.49 -2.18
C LEU A 46 6.67 -3.77 -2.34
N ALA A 47 6.33 -4.42 -1.22
CA ALA A 47 5.43 -5.57 -1.21
C ALA A 47 4.03 -5.23 -1.76
N ALA A 48 3.47 -4.11 -1.30
CA ALA A 48 2.16 -3.65 -1.74
C ALA A 48 2.17 -3.34 -3.25
N ASP A 49 3.22 -2.70 -3.75
CA ASP A 49 3.38 -2.41 -5.18
C ASP A 49 3.44 -3.67 -6.03
N MET A 50 4.14 -4.72 -5.58
CA MET A 50 4.19 -6.01 -6.29
C MET A 50 2.81 -6.69 -6.37
N GLN A 51 2.03 -6.63 -5.27
CA GLN A 51 0.66 -7.16 -5.25
C GLN A 51 -0.25 -6.38 -6.19
N LEU A 52 -0.16 -5.05 -6.20
CA LEU A 52 -0.89 -4.19 -7.13
C LEU A 52 -0.47 -4.46 -8.58
N PHE A 53 0.81 -4.71 -8.84
CA PHE A 53 1.31 -5.04 -10.18
C PHE A 53 0.70 -6.36 -10.68
N ILE A 54 0.65 -7.40 -9.85
CA ILE A 54 0.05 -8.70 -10.17
C ILE A 54 -1.48 -8.58 -10.38
N LEU A 55 -2.16 -7.77 -9.56
CA LEU A 55 -3.59 -7.54 -9.66
C LEU A 55 -3.97 -6.64 -10.85
N SER A 56 -3.07 -5.76 -11.28
CA SER A 56 -3.35 -4.80 -12.36
C SER A 56 -3.85 -5.43 -13.67
N PRO A 57 -3.22 -6.47 -14.27
CA PRO A 57 -3.75 -7.09 -15.48
C PRO A 57 -5.11 -7.77 -15.25
N LEU A 58 -5.37 -8.28 -14.05
CA LEU A 58 -6.62 -8.93 -13.70
C LEU A 58 -7.80 -7.94 -13.72
N PHE A 59 -7.57 -6.68 -13.32
CA PHE A 59 -8.57 -5.62 -13.40
C PHE A 59 -8.63 -4.97 -14.78
N ILE A 60 -7.48 -4.70 -15.40
CA ILE A 60 -7.39 -3.98 -16.69
C ILE A 60 -7.97 -4.83 -17.83
N TYR A 61 -7.74 -6.14 -17.85
CA TYR A 61 -8.20 -7.02 -18.94
C TYR A 61 -9.73 -7.07 -19.11
N PRO A 62 -10.54 -7.36 -18.07
CA PRO A 62 -12.00 -7.34 -18.19
C PRO A 62 -12.52 -5.93 -18.47
N LEU A 63 -11.88 -4.90 -17.91
CA LEU A 63 -12.23 -3.51 -18.16
C LEU A 63 -12.02 -3.16 -19.64
N TRP A 64 -10.85 -3.48 -20.20
CA TRP A 64 -10.53 -3.27 -21.61
C TRP A 64 -11.49 -4.01 -22.53
N ARG A 65 -11.83 -5.27 -22.21
CA ARG A 65 -12.81 -6.06 -22.96
C ARG A 65 -14.22 -5.47 -22.89
N ALA A 66 -14.63 -4.95 -21.74
CA ALA A 66 -15.91 -4.27 -21.60
C ALA A 66 -15.95 -2.94 -22.38
N PHE A 67 -14.91 -2.12 -22.26
CA PHE A 67 -14.78 -0.83 -22.96
C PHE A 67 -14.72 -0.97 -24.49
N THR A 68 -14.19 -2.09 -25.00
CA THR A 68 -14.15 -2.38 -26.44
C THR A 68 -15.47 -2.98 -26.96
N LYS A 69 -16.23 -3.69 -26.12
CA LYS A 69 -17.56 -4.22 -26.46
C LYS A 69 -18.67 -3.16 -26.43
N LEU A 70 -18.57 -2.16 -25.56
CA LEU A 70 -19.57 -1.11 -25.38
C LEU A 70 -19.35 0.04 -26.37
N LYS A 71 -20.26 0.22 -27.34
CA LYS A 71 -20.28 1.37 -28.28
C LYS A 71 -21.31 2.43 -27.83
N GLY A 72 -20.96 3.72 -27.95
CA GLY A 72 -21.87 4.84 -27.68
C GLY A 72 -22.00 5.24 -26.20
N ASN A 73 -23.12 5.87 -25.83
CA ASN A 73 -23.36 6.45 -24.49
C ASN A 73 -23.23 5.46 -23.33
N LEU A 74 -23.34 4.16 -23.60
CA LEU A 74 -23.19 3.09 -22.60
C LEU A 74 -21.75 2.96 -22.06
N ARG A 75 -20.75 3.48 -22.79
CA ARG A 75 -19.36 3.57 -22.31
C ARG A 75 -19.21 4.51 -21.13
N TYR A 76 -19.94 5.63 -21.14
CA TYR A 76 -19.95 6.58 -20.01
C TYR A 76 -20.64 5.97 -18.78
N LEU A 77 -21.64 5.12 -18.98
CA LEU A 77 -22.29 4.38 -17.89
C LEU A 77 -21.32 3.44 -17.16
N GLY A 78 -20.38 2.82 -17.89
CA GLY A 78 -19.32 1.98 -17.30
C GLY A 78 -18.17 2.77 -16.68
N ALA A 79 -17.85 3.95 -17.21
CA ALA A 79 -16.81 4.84 -16.65
C ALA A 79 -17.26 5.56 -15.37
N LEU A 80 -18.54 5.94 -15.27
CA LEU A 80 -19.11 6.67 -14.14
C LEU A 80 -18.86 5.99 -12.77
N PRO A 81 -19.19 4.71 -12.54
CA PRO A 81 -18.95 4.07 -11.25
C PRO A 81 -17.46 4.00 -10.89
N LEU A 82 -16.58 3.90 -11.89
CA LEU A 82 -15.13 3.85 -11.67
C LEU A 82 -14.60 5.20 -11.20
N VAL A 83 -15.05 6.29 -11.81
CA VAL A 83 -14.73 7.65 -11.38
C VAL A 83 -15.26 7.92 -9.97
N LEU A 84 -16.50 7.52 -9.68
CA LEU A 84 -17.10 7.66 -8.35
C LEU A 84 -16.32 6.88 -7.28
N ALA A 85 -15.89 5.65 -7.59
CA ALA A 85 -15.08 4.84 -6.68
C ALA A 85 -13.72 5.48 -6.38
N VAL A 86 -13.05 6.05 -7.39
CA VAL A 86 -11.78 6.76 -7.21
C VAL A 86 -11.96 7.99 -6.32
N LEU A 87 -13.01 8.79 -6.57
CA LEU A 87 -13.33 9.95 -5.74
C LEU A 87 -13.65 9.54 -4.29
N ALA A 88 -14.43 8.48 -4.10
CA ALA A 88 -14.73 7.95 -2.77
C ALA A 88 -13.47 7.51 -2.02
N CYS A 89 -12.51 6.88 -2.71
CA CYS A 89 -11.24 6.47 -2.13
C CYS A 89 -10.41 7.68 -1.67
N MET A 90 -10.31 8.73 -2.51
CA MET A 90 -9.61 9.97 -2.15
C MET A 90 -10.24 10.64 -0.92
N VAL A 91 -11.57 10.72 -0.86
CA VAL A 91 -12.29 11.32 0.27
C VAL A 91 -12.10 10.49 1.55
N ALA A 92 -12.14 9.15 1.45
CA ALA A 92 -11.91 8.27 2.59
C ALA A 92 -10.50 8.44 3.14
N GLN A 93 -9.48 8.47 2.29
CA GLN A 93 -8.09 8.71 2.71
C GLN A 93 -7.96 10.07 3.40
N PHE A 94 -8.54 11.13 2.84
CA PHE A 94 -8.54 12.45 3.46
C PHE A 94 -9.19 12.45 4.84
N PHE A 95 -10.34 11.79 4.99
CA PHE A 95 -11.06 11.71 6.26
C PHE A 95 -10.31 10.91 7.33
N ILE A 96 -9.68 9.81 6.93
CA ILE A 96 -8.82 8.99 7.79
C ILE A 96 -7.63 9.84 8.26
N THR A 97 -6.94 10.53 7.34
CA THR A 97 -5.80 11.38 7.68
C THR A 97 -6.20 12.51 8.63
N TYR A 98 -7.35 13.15 8.40
CA TYR A 98 -7.85 14.23 9.24
C TYR A 98 -8.19 13.75 10.66
N ASN A 99 -8.91 12.64 10.81
CA ASN A 99 -9.32 12.13 12.12
C ASN A 99 -8.18 11.51 12.92
N HIS A 100 -7.25 10.83 12.25
CA HIS A 100 -6.12 10.18 12.93
C HIS A 100 -4.91 11.10 13.13
N GLY A 101 -4.96 12.35 12.63
CA GLY A 101 -3.91 13.34 12.84
C GLY A 101 -2.54 12.90 12.33
N PHE A 102 -2.49 12.04 11.30
CA PHE A 102 -1.22 11.54 10.76
C PHE A 102 -0.39 12.73 10.26
N PRO A 103 0.83 12.95 10.77
CA PRO A 103 1.66 14.04 10.31
C PRO A 103 2.03 13.78 8.84
N ALA A 104 1.81 14.78 7.97
CA ALA A 104 2.15 14.70 6.54
C ALA A 104 3.67 14.57 6.28
N LEU A 105 4.48 14.59 7.34
CA LEU A 105 5.93 14.53 7.35
C LEU A 105 6.31 13.66 8.55
N PHE A 106 7.00 12.54 8.31
CA PHE A 106 7.66 11.80 9.39
C PHE A 106 8.72 12.73 10.01
N ARG A 107 8.36 13.47 11.06
CA ARG A 107 9.34 14.22 11.85
C ARG A 107 10.15 13.18 12.63
N VAL A 108 11.32 12.84 12.09
CA VAL A 108 12.39 12.21 12.85
C VAL A 108 13.01 13.32 13.71
N GLY A 109 12.63 13.38 14.98
CA GLY A 109 13.32 14.21 15.97
C GLY A 109 12.43 14.84 17.03
N SER A 110 12.57 14.32 18.24
CA SER A 110 12.94 15.12 19.42
C SER A 110 13.66 14.23 20.42
#